data_AF-A0A4Q4Y9E3-F1
#
_entry.id   AF-A0A4Q4Y9E3-F1
#
_cell.length_a   1.000
_cell.length_b   1.000
_cell.length_c   1.000
_cell.angle_alpha   90.00
_cell.angle_beta   90.00
_cell.angle_gamma   90.00
#
_symmetry.space_group_name_H-M   'P 1'
#
loop_
_entity.id
_entity.type
_entity.pdbx_description
1 polymer ?
#
loop_
_entity_poly.entity_id
_entity_poly.type
_entity_poly.pdbx_seq_one_letter_code
_entity_poly.pdbx_strand_id
1 'polypeptide(L)'
;MFIVSEGLDGVDSDWEYPGATDIPGIPPGSDQDGPNYWEFLKLVRERLPSGKTIGIPAPASYWYPKRFPMAEVAEVVDYIIYMTYDLHGQWDYGNRYSTNGCPSGDCLQSHVNKTETEYSLAMATKAGVPANKIIIGMALYGRSFPMSQAGCWGPDCTFTGPESGAAPGRCTGTAGYISNFEIREMLATRSDIHRYSDDDGDILLYDGVQWVSWLTKPLYDERVDWITGLNFGGISDWAVDLDADYDLGDGPGEGDTGSGPVIVSPDIYDSGGPVAQCYPPCTFAFPPWQLPTQTTISIPPVIIIYEENWETTIMINGGIVTTPAASVTSTVITVPPVTTTAIELWNIVWTDDEQDDDDDGVLWLTSSVTFPPITLTRSTTSGISRPPVTWTYSPGPHPTPRPERDPEDPNDPGAATAAASSSSIARFPKYGESVVRGLGGIVMDPGDFSSMPQPPPNGTDRRTGTRPGPADSDHGTQSRFPSFLLRRPQRGWAVGVFH
;
A
#
# COMPACT_ATOMS: atom_id res chain seq x y z
N MET A 1 -5.13 10.62 18.55
CA MET A 1 -4.20 11.70 18.13
C MET A 1 -3.92 11.59 16.65
N PHE A 2 -3.32 10.48 16.16
CA PHE A 2 -3.05 10.26 14.73
C PHE A 2 -4.23 10.56 13.79
N ILE A 3 -5.39 9.92 13.99
CA ILE A 3 -6.60 10.14 13.17
C ILE A 3 -6.96 11.62 13.04
N VAL A 4 -6.81 12.40 14.11
CA VAL A 4 -7.15 13.83 14.12
C VAL A 4 -6.03 14.67 13.51
N SER A 5 -4.76 14.34 13.75
CA SER A 5 -3.62 15.11 13.24
C SER A 5 -3.52 15.02 11.72
N GLU A 6 -3.85 13.87 11.17
CA GLU A 6 -3.83 13.60 9.73
C GLU A 6 -5.15 14.00 9.04
N GLY A 7 -6.11 14.59 9.75
CA GLY A 7 -7.40 15.00 9.18
C GLY A 7 -8.30 13.85 8.72
N LEU A 8 -8.06 12.62 9.18
CA LEU A 8 -8.70 11.40 8.71
C LEU A 8 -10.12 11.23 9.27
N ASP A 9 -11.01 10.60 8.51
CA ASP A 9 -12.43 10.48 8.85
C ASP A 9 -12.81 9.27 9.69
N GLY A 10 -11.87 8.37 9.91
CA GLY A 10 -12.10 7.22 10.79
C GLY A 10 -10.88 6.36 10.93
N VAL A 11 -11.13 5.08 11.24
CA VAL A 11 -10.11 4.04 11.30
C VAL A 11 -10.73 2.70 10.96
N ASP A 12 -10.08 1.96 10.07
CA ASP A 12 -10.33 0.54 9.84
C ASP A 12 -9.22 -0.26 10.54
N SER A 13 -9.59 -1.34 11.23
CA SER A 13 -8.62 -2.14 12.00
C SER A 13 -8.56 -3.57 11.47
N ASP A 14 -7.48 -3.90 10.79
CA ASP A 14 -7.36 -5.12 9.99
C ASP A 14 -6.47 -6.13 10.72
N TRP A 15 -7.00 -6.70 11.80
CA TRP A 15 -6.31 -7.81 12.47
C TRP A 15 -6.66 -9.14 11.82
N GLU A 16 -5.68 -9.76 11.17
CA GLU A 16 -5.78 -11.09 10.57
C GLU A 16 -5.02 -12.19 11.36
N TYR A 17 -5.68 -13.07 12.11
CA TYR A 17 -7.03 -12.92 12.65
C TYR A 17 -7.01 -13.16 14.17
N PRO A 18 -7.80 -12.45 14.97
CA PRO A 18 -8.03 -12.74 16.39
C PRO A 18 -8.26 -14.24 16.64
N GLY A 19 -7.35 -14.87 17.39
CA GLY A 19 -7.46 -16.27 17.77
C GLY A 19 -7.07 -17.28 16.67
N ALA A 20 -6.49 -16.82 15.56
CA ALA A 20 -5.91 -17.71 14.55
C ALA A 20 -4.66 -18.41 15.08
N THR A 21 -4.61 -19.74 14.99
CA THR A 21 -3.52 -20.55 15.56
C THR A 21 -2.57 -21.12 14.50
N ASP A 22 -2.88 -20.91 13.24
CA ASP A 22 -2.41 -21.69 12.10
C ASP A 22 -1.72 -20.85 11.01
N ILE A 23 -1.61 -19.53 11.19
CA ILE A 23 -0.93 -18.65 10.23
C ILE A 23 0.60 -18.81 10.35
N PRO A 24 1.29 -19.29 9.29
CA PRO A 24 2.72 -19.52 9.34
C PRO A 24 3.52 -18.25 9.62
N GLY A 25 4.48 -18.33 10.55
CA GLY A 25 5.37 -17.22 10.89
C GLY A 25 4.78 -16.18 11.85
N ILE A 26 3.53 -16.36 12.28
CA ILE A 26 2.83 -15.57 13.28
C ILE A 26 2.67 -16.40 14.56
N PRO A 27 2.89 -15.83 15.77
CA PRO A 27 2.59 -16.54 17.02
C PRO A 27 1.12 -16.99 17.05
N PRO A 28 0.80 -18.19 17.57
CA PRO A 28 -0.57 -18.65 17.64
C PRO A 28 -1.39 -17.70 18.53
N GLY A 29 -2.53 -17.27 18.02
CA GLY A 29 -3.51 -16.48 18.72
C GLY A 29 -4.13 -17.24 19.90
N SER A 30 -4.81 -16.49 20.76
CA SER A 30 -5.50 -17.01 21.94
C SER A 30 -7.01 -16.97 21.78
N ASP A 31 -7.72 -17.83 22.51
CA ASP A 31 -9.18 -17.80 22.60
C ASP A 31 -9.72 -16.50 23.22
N GLN A 32 -8.85 -15.67 23.82
CA GLN A 32 -9.21 -14.36 24.38
C GLN A 32 -9.02 -13.22 23.37
N ASP A 33 -8.42 -13.47 22.21
CA ASP A 33 -8.11 -12.41 21.24
C ASP A 33 -9.38 -11.73 20.72
N GLY A 34 -10.43 -12.50 20.40
CA GLY A 34 -11.72 -11.94 19.96
C GLY A 34 -12.39 -11.04 21.02
N PRO A 35 -12.60 -11.53 22.26
CA PRO A 35 -13.07 -10.68 23.36
C PRO A 35 -12.20 -9.46 23.61
N ASN A 36 -10.87 -9.61 23.61
CA ASN A 36 -9.94 -8.48 23.79
C ASN A 36 -10.02 -7.49 22.62
N TYR A 37 -10.24 -7.97 21.40
CA TYR A 37 -10.39 -7.12 20.23
C TYR A 37 -11.67 -6.29 20.32
N TRP A 38 -12.77 -6.89 20.79
CA TRP A 38 -13.99 -6.14 21.09
C TRP A 38 -13.79 -5.09 22.20
N GLU A 39 -13.09 -5.43 23.29
CA GLU A 39 -12.73 -4.45 24.33
C GLU A 39 -11.88 -3.30 23.76
N PHE A 40 -10.92 -3.62 22.89
CA PHE A 40 -10.12 -2.63 22.18
C PHE A 40 -10.99 -1.70 21.33
N LEU A 41 -11.91 -2.23 20.52
CA LEU A 41 -12.82 -1.41 19.70
C LEU A 41 -13.69 -0.49 20.54
N LYS A 42 -14.14 -0.93 21.74
CA LYS A 42 -14.85 -0.05 22.68
C LYS A 42 -13.99 1.10 23.17
N LEU A 43 -12.72 0.83 23.52
CA LEU A 43 -11.78 1.87 23.94
C LEU A 43 -11.49 2.87 22.81
N VAL A 44 -11.37 2.37 21.57
CA VAL A 44 -11.19 3.18 20.36
C VAL A 44 -12.42 4.08 20.17
N ARG A 45 -13.64 3.52 20.18
CA ARG A 45 -14.89 4.29 20.10
C ARG A 45 -15.02 5.37 21.16
N GLU A 46 -14.66 5.08 22.41
CA GLU A 46 -14.69 6.05 23.51
C GLU A 46 -13.74 7.23 23.27
N ARG A 47 -12.61 7.00 22.59
CA ARG A 47 -11.52 7.98 22.41
C ARG A 47 -11.61 8.73 21.08
N LEU A 48 -12.31 8.19 20.10
CA LEU A 48 -12.51 8.86 18.81
C LEU A 48 -13.48 10.04 18.95
N PRO A 49 -13.18 11.20 18.34
CA PRO A 49 -14.12 12.30 18.29
C PRO A 49 -15.45 11.88 17.65
N SER A 50 -16.52 12.54 18.07
CA SER A 50 -17.84 12.36 17.43
C SER A 50 -17.76 12.68 15.94
N GLY A 51 -18.41 11.85 15.11
CA GLY A 51 -18.39 11.97 13.65
C GLY A 51 -17.31 11.15 12.95
N LYS A 52 -16.35 10.57 13.68
CA LYS A 52 -15.33 9.69 13.09
C LYS A 52 -15.80 8.23 13.07
N THR A 53 -15.50 7.54 11.97
CA THR A 53 -15.94 6.15 11.76
C THR A 53 -14.95 5.13 12.34
N ILE A 54 -15.47 3.93 12.64
CA ILE A 54 -14.68 2.73 12.93
C ILE A 54 -15.20 1.63 12.03
N GLY A 55 -14.33 1.05 11.23
CA GLY A 55 -14.59 -0.17 10.49
C GLY A 55 -13.66 -1.30 10.90
N ILE A 56 -14.02 -2.52 10.48
CA ILE A 56 -13.11 -3.66 10.50
C ILE A 56 -13.34 -4.51 9.24
N PRO A 57 -12.31 -5.19 8.71
CA PRO A 57 -12.52 -6.32 7.85
C PRO A 57 -12.74 -7.59 8.69
N ALA A 58 -13.56 -8.50 8.16
CA ALA A 58 -13.84 -9.81 8.72
C ALA A 58 -13.60 -10.90 7.67
N PRO A 59 -12.99 -12.03 8.06
CA PRO A 59 -12.79 -13.17 7.15
C PRO A 59 -14.12 -13.80 6.73
N ALA A 60 -14.19 -14.26 5.47
CA ALA A 60 -15.42 -14.82 4.91
C ALA A 60 -15.73 -16.26 5.36
N SER A 61 -14.72 -17.10 5.58
CA SER A 61 -14.90 -18.51 5.96
C SER A 61 -15.15 -18.67 7.46
N TYR A 62 -15.92 -19.66 7.91
CA TYR A 62 -16.26 -19.85 9.35
C TYR A 62 -15.03 -20.02 10.26
N TRP A 63 -13.91 -20.51 9.73
CA TRP A 63 -12.77 -20.94 10.54
C TRP A 63 -12.16 -19.84 11.41
N TYR A 64 -12.05 -18.63 10.88
CA TYR A 64 -11.45 -17.47 11.55
C TYR A 64 -12.45 -16.58 12.34
N PRO A 65 -13.64 -16.20 11.81
CA PRO A 65 -14.58 -15.32 12.51
C PRO A 65 -15.31 -16.03 13.66
N LYS A 66 -15.25 -17.37 13.78
CA LYS A 66 -15.85 -18.10 14.93
C LYS A 66 -15.31 -17.65 16.30
N ARG A 67 -14.17 -16.96 16.34
CA ARG A 67 -13.55 -16.41 17.56
C ARG A 67 -14.01 -14.99 17.86
N PHE A 68 -14.67 -14.32 16.93
CA PHE A 68 -15.09 -12.93 17.07
C PHE A 68 -16.51 -12.89 17.66
N PRO A 69 -16.76 -12.04 18.66
CA PRO A 69 -18.12 -11.74 19.12
C PRO A 69 -18.79 -10.78 18.12
N MET A 70 -19.17 -11.29 16.94
CA MET A 70 -19.55 -10.44 15.79
C MET A 70 -20.77 -9.56 16.04
N ALA A 71 -21.77 -10.03 16.80
CA ALA A 71 -22.93 -9.21 17.18
C ALA A 71 -22.50 -8.01 18.03
N GLU A 72 -21.68 -8.26 19.05
CA GLU A 72 -21.20 -7.25 19.98
C GLU A 72 -20.21 -6.28 19.32
N VAL A 73 -19.39 -6.76 18.38
CA VAL A 73 -18.53 -5.92 17.55
C VAL A 73 -19.37 -4.98 16.69
N ALA A 74 -20.44 -5.50 16.06
CA ALA A 74 -21.34 -4.71 15.22
C ALA A 74 -22.07 -3.60 15.99
N GLU A 75 -22.15 -3.65 17.33
CA GLU A 75 -22.71 -2.55 18.14
C GLU A 75 -21.75 -1.35 18.25
N VAL A 76 -20.45 -1.55 18.06
CA VAL A 76 -19.40 -0.56 18.34
C VAL A 76 -18.83 0.07 17.06
N VAL A 77 -18.74 -0.72 15.99
CA VAL A 77 -18.24 -0.28 14.67
C VAL A 77 -19.37 0.26 13.80
N ASP A 78 -19.04 1.11 12.83
CA ASP A 78 -19.98 1.66 11.86
C ASP A 78 -20.30 0.65 10.75
N TYR A 79 -19.29 -0.09 10.30
CA TYR A 79 -19.42 -1.11 9.26
C TYR A 79 -18.40 -2.25 9.44
N ILE A 80 -18.65 -3.37 8.77
CA ILE A 80 -17.81 -4.57 8.75
C ILE A 80 -17.65 -5.01 7.30
N ILE A 81 -16.43 -5.01 6.79
CA ILE A 81 -16.10 -5.48 5.44
C ILE A 81 -15.87 -6.99 5.49
N TYR A 82 -16.79 -7.78 4.98
CA TYR A 82 -16.55 -9.21 4.82
C TYR A 82 -15.68 -9.43 3.60
N MET A 83 -14.45 -9.92 3.80
CA MET A 83 -13.46 -10.17 2.75
C MET A 83 -13.84 -11.42 1.95
N THR A 84 -14.87 -11.30 1.11
CA THR A 84 -15.46 -12.35 0.28
C THR A 84 -14.68 -12.56 -1.03
N TYR A 85 -13.36 -12.57 -0.86
CA TYR A 85 -12.33 -12.89 -1.82
C TYR A 85 -11.27 -13.72 -1.10
N ASP A 86 -10.29 -14.26 -1.85
CA ASP A 86 -9.31 -15.21 -1.29
C ASP A 86 -9.96 -16.44 -0.66
N LEU A 87 -11.12 -16.83 -1.19
CA LEU A 87 -11.81 -18.05 -0.77
C LEU A 87 -11.00 -19.30 -1.11
N HIS A 88 -10.24 -19.22 -2.22
CA HIS A 88 -9.35 -20.26 -2.70
C HIS A 88 -8.00 -19.71 -3.15
N GLY A 89 -6.95 -20.50 -2.94
CA GLY A 89 -5.57 -20.16 -3.29
C GLY A 89 -4.63 -21.35 -3.15
N GLN A 90 -3.34 -21.16 -3.45
CA GLN A 90 -2.34 -22.23 -3.38
C GLN A 90 -2.30 -22.93 -2.00
N TRP A 91 -2.66 -22.20 -0.94
CA TRP A 91 -2.72 -22.71 0.43
C TRP A 91 -3.75 -23.84 0.64
N ASP A 92 -4.66 -24.06 -0.31
CA ASP A 92 -5.61 -25.17 -0.25
C ASP A 92 -4.96 -26.53 -0.49
N TYR A 93 -3.78 -26.57 -1.14
CA TYR A 93 -3.12 -27.82 -1.49
C TYR A 93 -2.87 -28.70 -0.26
N GLY A 94 -3.38 -29.93 -0.30
CA GLY A 94 -3.30 -30.91 0.78
C GLY A 94 -4.35 -30.73 1.88
N ASN A 95 -5.20 -29.70 1.81
CA ASN A 95 -6.26 -29.46 2.78
C ASN A 95 -7.60 -30.04 2.32
N ARG A 96 -7.96 -31.23 2.81
CA ARG A 96 -9.27 -31.86 2.52
C ARG A 96 -10.51 -31.06 2.94
N TYR A 97 -10.32 -29.97 3.69
CA TYR A 97 -11.40 -29.11 4.19
C TYR A 97 -11.55 -27.81 3.40
N SER A 98 -10.69 -27.54 2.41
CA SER A 98 -10.81 -26.35 1.55
C SER A 98 -12.05 -26.44 0.66
N THR A 99 -12.21 -27.56 -0.05
CA THR A 99 -13.30 -27.78 -1.00
C THR A 99 -13.98 -29.11 -0.76
N ASN A 100 -15.31 -29.11 -0.62
CA ASN A 100 -16.08 -30.33 -0.48
C ASN A 100 -15.92 -31.20 -1.74
N GLY A 101 -15.68 -32.51 -1.55
CA GLY A 101 -15.44 -33.41 -2.68
C GLY A 101 -14.02 -33.36 -3.25
N CYS A 102 -13.11 -32.55 -2.67
CA CYS A 102 -11.72 -32.45 -3.08
C CYS A 102 -10.74 -32.92 -1.96
N PRO A 103 -10.51 -34.23 -1.78
CA PRO A 103 -9.70 -34.73 -0.66
C PRO A 103 -8.25 -34.24 -0.64
N SER A 104 -7.71 -33.91 -1.80
CA SER A 104 -6.35 -33.40 -1.96
C SER A 104 -6.28 -31.87 -1.85
N GLY A 105 -7.41 -31.16 -1.75
CA GLY A 105 -7.47 -29.70 -1.66
C GLY A 105 -6.88 -28.97 -2.87
N ASP A 106 -6.69 -29.67 -3.99
CA ASP A 106 -6.01 -29.19 -5.19
C ASP A 106 -7.00 -28.87 -6.32
N CYS A 107 -8.29 -28.70 -6.03
CA CYS A 107 -9.30 -28.40 -7.04
C CYS A 107 -9.27 -26.92 -7.44
N LEU A 108 -9.45 -26.64 -8.73
CA LEU A 108 -9.54 -25.29 -9.26
C LEU A 108 -10.89 -24.69 -8.89
N GLN A 109 -10.88 -23.74 -7.96
CA GLN A 109 -12.07 -23.05 -7.48
C GLN A 109 -11.88 -21.54 -7.57
N SER A 110 -12.98 -20.84 -7.83
CA SER A 110 -12.98 -19.38 -7.94
C SER A 110 -12.71 -18.73 -6.58
N HIS A 111 -11.69 -17.88 -6.46
CA HIS A 111 -11.42 -17.19 -5.20
C HIS A 111 -12.48 -16.14 -4.83
N VAL A 112 -13.40 -15.86 -5.75
CA VAL A 112 -14.53 -14.96 -5.62
C VAL A 112 -15.86 -15.73 -5.74
N ASN A 113 -15.89 -17.02 -5.41
CA ASN A 113 -17.09 -17.85 -5.53
C ASN A 113 -18.34 -17.21 -4.89
N LYS A 114 -19.41 -17.05 -5.69
CA LYS A 114 -20.65 -16.35 -5.28
C LYS A 114 -21.44 -17.18 -4.25
N THR A 115 -21.49 -18.48 -4.43
CA THR A 115 -22.16 -19.40 -3.50
C THR A 115 -21.51 -19.36 -2.11
N GLU A 116 -20.18 -19.30 -2.05
CA GLU A 116 -19.45 -19.19 -0.78
C GLU A 116 -19.57 -17.80 -0.16
N THR A 117 -19.64 -16.76 -0.99
CA THR A 117 -20.00 -15.41 -0.56
C THR A 117 -21.38 -15.41 0.11
N GLU A 118 -22.39 -16.04 -0.48
CA GLU A 118 -23.72 -16.22 0.12
C GLU A 118 -23.67 -16.89 1.49
N TYR A 119 -22.87 -17.96 1.64
CA TYR A 119 -22.71 -18.64 2.92
C TYR A 119 -22.06 -17.74 3.98
N SER A 120 -21.08 -16.91 3.58
CA SER A 120 -20.46 -15.93 4.48
C SER A 120 -21.47 -14.91 5.00
N LEU A 121 -22.27 -14.33 4.10
CA LEU A 121 -23.28 -13.32 4.45
C LEU A 121 -24.42 -13.92 5.29
N ALA A 122 -24.85 -15.14 4.98
CA ALA A 122 -25.82 -15.86 5.78
C ALA A 122 -25.30 -16.17 7.20
N MET A 123 -24.01 -16.51 7.33
CA MET A 123 -23.36 -16.72 8.62
C MET A 123 -23.25 -15.43 9.43
N ALA A 124 -22.84 -14.32 8.79
CA ALA A 124 -22.72 -13.00 9.40
C ALA A 124 -24.06 -12.53 10.00
N THR A 125 -25.12 -12.57 9.19
CA THR A 125 -26.46 -12.15 9.61
C THR A 125 -27.03 -13.07 10.69
N LYS A 126 -26.80 -14.39 10.59
CA LYS A 126 -27.22 -15.35 11.62
C LYS A 126 -26.44 -15.21 12.94
N ALA A 127 -25.21 -14.70 12.87
CA ALA A 127 -24.42 -14.34 14.06
C ALA A 127 -24.89 -13.04 14.73
N GLY A 128 -25.89 -12.34 14.17
CA GLY A 128 -26.50 -11.15 14.76
C GLY A 128 -25.98 -9.82 14.19
N VAL A 129 -25.15 -9.84 13.14
CA VAL A 129 -24.70 -8.60 12.49
C VAL A 129 -25.84 -8.01 11.65
N PRO A 130 -26.22 -6.74 11.85
CA PRO A 130 -27.22 -6.08 11.03
C PRO A 130 -26.78 -6.00 9.55
N ALA A 131 -27.68 -6.33 8.62
CA ALA A 131 -27.36 -6.35 7.18
C ALA A 131 -26.80 -5.00 6.67
N ASN A 132 -27.36 -3.88 7.15
CA ASN A 132 -26.91 -2.54 6.76
C ASN A 132 -25.51 -2.16 7.27
N LYS A 133 -24.88 -3.00 8.12
CA LYS A 133 -23.49 -2.85 8.55
C LYS A 133 -22.53 -3.80 7.85
N ILE A 134 -23.04 -4.72 7.04
CA ILE A 134 -22.22 -5.68 6.29
C ILE A 134 -21.89 -5.04 4.94
N ILE A 135 -20.59 -4.87 4.68
CA ILE A 135 -20.03 -4.40 3.43
C ILE A 135 -19.37 -5.61 2.75
N ILE A 136 -19.67 -5.83 1.47
CA ILE A 136 -19.19 -7.01 0.75
C ILE A 136 -17.86 -6.67 0.08
N GLY A 137 -16.83 -7.46 0.36
CA GLY A 137 -15.52 -7.32 -0.27
C GLY A 137 -15.53 -7.82 -1.71
N MET A 138 -15.07 -6.98 -2.64
CA MET A 138 -14.97 -7.26 -4.06
C MET A 138 -13.49 -7.23 -4.47
N ALA A 139 -12.98 -8.30 -5.08
CA ALA A 139 -11.59 -8.35 -5.53
C ALA A 139 -11.41 -7.67 -6.89
N LEU A 140 -10.40 -6.83 -6.96
CA LEU A 140 -9.88 -6.18 -8.16
C LEU A 140 -8.60 -6.86 -8.68
N TYR A 141 -8.49 -8.16 -8.42
CA TYR A 141 -7.40 -9.04 -8.83
C TYR A 141 -7.95 -10.45 -9.00
N GLY A 142 -7.14 -11.32 -9.60
CA GLY A 142 -7.39 -12.74 -9.70
C GLY A 142 -6.39 -13.59 -8.93
N ARG A 143 -6.84 -14.77 -8.49
CA ARG A 143 -5.97 -15.86 -8.00
C ARG A 143 -5.67 -16.83 -9.12
N SER A 144 -4.38 -17.11 -9.31
CA SER A 144 -3.91 -17.95 -10.41
C SER A 144 -3.24 -19.24 -9.94
N PHE A 145 -3.34 -20.26 -10.79
CA PHE A 145 -2.88 -21.61 -10.52
C PHE A 145 -2.26 -22.24 -11.78
N PRO A 146 -1.25 -23.10 -11.61
CA PRO A 146 -0.85 -24.04 -12.65
C PRO A 146 -1.81 -25.23 -12.70
N MET A 147 -2.56 -25.38 -13.79
CA MET A 147 -3.39 -26.56 -14.03
C MET A 147 -2.54 -27.84 -14.08
N SER A 148 -3.02 -28.90 -13.43
CA SER A 148 -2.45 -30.25 -13.55
C SER A 148 -2.69 -30.84 -14.95
N GLN A 149 -3.75 -30.39 -15.63
CA GLN A 149 -4.07 -30.78 -17.00
C GLN A 149 -4.45 -29.55 -17.82
N ALA A 150 -3.71 -29.31 -18.90
CA ALA A 150 -3.98 -28.22 -19.85
C ALA A 150 -5.43 -28.26 -20.37
N GLY A 151 -6.07 -27.08 -20.40
CA GLY A 151 -7.45 -26.92 -20.88
C GLY A 151 -8.55 -27.34 -19.90
N CYS A 152 -8.21 -27.83 -18.71
CA CYS A 152 -9.17 -28.19 -17.68
C CYS A 152 -9.46 -26.98 -16.78
N TRP A 153 -10.65 -26.38 -16.89
CA TRP A 153 -10.97 -25.11 -16.22
C TRP A 153 -11.97 -25.21 -15.07
N GLY A 154 -12.83 -26.22 -15.06
CA GLY A 154 -13.98 -26.31 -14.15
C GLY A 154 -13.62 -26.83 -12.74
N PRO A 155 -14.62 -26.91 -11.84
CA PRO A 155 -14.41 -27.20 -10.41
C PRO A 155 -13.89 -28.61 -10.10
N ASP A 156 -14.02 -29.55 -11.03
CA ASP A 156 -13.48 -30.91 -10.93
C ASP A 156 -12.02 -31.02 -11.43
N CYS A 157 -11.47 -29.94 -12.00
CA CYS A 157 -10.09 -29.86 -12.45
C CYS A 157 -9.16 -29.54 -11.28
N THR A 158 -7.87 -29.86 -11.42
CA THR A 158 -6.90 -29.67 -10.33
C THR A 158 -5.70 -28.81 -10.72
N PHE A 159 -5.01 -28.28 -9.70
CA PHE A 159 -3.77 -27.54 -9.82
C PHE A 159 -2.58 -28.27 -9.19
N THR A 160 -1.35 -27.88 -9.55
CA THR A 160 -0.13 -28.51 -9.03
C THR A 160 0.31 -27.90 -7.69
N GLY A 161 0.95 -28.69 -6.83
CA GLY A 161 1.54 -28.21 -5.57
C GLY A 161 2.53 -29.20 -4.96
N PRO A 162 3.03 -28.95 -3.74
CA PRO A 162 2.58 -27.91 -2.80
C PRO A 162 3.06 -26.48 -3.12
N GLU A 163 4.19 -26.32 -3.80
CA GLU A 163 4.68 -25.03 -4.25
C GLU A 163 3.90 -24.54 -5.48
N SER A 164 3.57 -23.24 -5.52
CA SER A 164 2.88 -22.69 -6.68
C SER A 164 3.79 -22.67 -7.90
N GLY A 165 3.32 -23.29 -8.98
CA GLY A 165 3.85 -23.13 -10.34
C GLY A 165 3.16 -22.03 -11.14
N ALA A 166 2.34 -21.20 -10.51
CA ALA A 166 1.71 -20.06 -11.17
C ALA A 166 2.78 -19.02 -11.55
N ALA A 167 2.67 -18.46 -12.75
CA ALA A 167 3.54 -17.37 -13.17
C ALA A 167 3.18 -16.09 -12.38
N PRO A 168 4.16 -15.35 -11.84
CA PRO A 168 3.90 -14.04 -11.26
C PRO A 168 3.49 -13.05 -12.34
N GLY A 169 2.56 -12.14 -12.01
CA GLY A 169 2.28 -10.97 -12.84
C GLY A 169 3.52 -10.07 -12.98
N ARG A 170 3.62 -9.33 -14.09
CA ARG A 170 4.78 -8.46 -14.36
C ARG A 170 4.89 -7.26 -13.40
N CYS A 171 3.75 -6.76 -12.91
CA CYS A 171 3.62 -5.64 -11.98
C CYS A 171 3.51 -6.14 -10.54
N THR A 172 2.61 -7.09 -10.29
CA THR A 172 2.35 -7.63 -8.93
C THR A 172 3.50 -8.50 -8.42
N GLY A 173 4.27 -9.11 -9.32
CA GLY A 173 5.49 -9.85 -9.01
C GLY A 173 5.29 -11.07 -8.09
N THR A 174 4.04 -11.50 -7.88
CA THR A 174 3.67 -12.53 -6.91
C THR A 174 2.98 -13.69 -7.61
N ALA A 175 3.54 -14.89 -7.50
CA ALA A 175 2.94 -16.10 -8.07
C ALA A 175 1.57 -16.36 -7.44
N GLY A 176 0.56 -16.62 -8.27
CA GLY A 176 -0.80 -16.87 -7.83
C GLY A 176 -1.64 -15.62 -7.55
N TYR A 177 -1.15 -14.42 -7.90
CA TYR A 177 -1.86 -13.15 -7.70
C TYR A 177 -1.62 -12.25 -8.91
N ILE A 178 -2.68 -11.88 -9.63
CA ILE A 178 -2.61 -11.10 -10.88
C ILE A 178 -3.62 -9.94 -10.78
N SER A 179 -3.20 -8.70 -10.99
CA SER A 179 -4.13 -7.56 -10.92
C SER A 179 -5.13 -7.55 -12.09
N ASN A 180 -6.28 -6.88 -11.93
CA ASN A 180 -7.22 -6.69 -13.05
C ASN A 180 -6.58 -5.96 -14.23
N PHE A 181 -5.68 -5.00 -13.99
CA PHE A 181 -4.86 -4.38 -15.03
C PHE A 181 -4.04 -5.41 -15.81
N GLU A 182 -3.30 -6.28 -15.13
CA GLU A 182 -2.49 -7.33 -15.78
C GLU A 182 -3.36 -8.33 -16.55
N ILE A 183 -4.55 -8.63 -16.03
CA ILE A 183 -5.51 -9.49 -16.74
C ILE A 183 -6.03 -8.80 -18.01
N ARG A 184 -6.39 -7.52 -17.96
CA ARG A 184 -6.81 -6.74 -19.14
C ARG A 184 -5.69 -6.61 -20.17
N GLU A 185 -4.45 -6.42 -19.73
CA GLU A 185 -3.27 -6.47 -20.61
C GLU A 185 -3.15 -7.79 -21.35
N MET A 186 -3.26 -8.91 -20.62
CA MET A 186 -3.21 -10.24 -21.23
C MET A 186 -4.30 -10.42 -22.27
N LEU A 187 -5.52 -9.96 -21.97
CA LEU A 187 -6.66 -10.03 -22.89
C LEU A 187 -6.46 -9.22 -24.17
N ALA A 188 -5.74 -8.10 -24.10
CA ALA A 188 -5.49 -7.23 -25.25
C ALA A 188 -4.28 -7.66 -26.08
N THR A 189 -3.23 -8.17 -25.44
CA THR A 189 -1.93 -8.42 -26.09
C THR A 189 -1.70 -9.86 -26.51
N ARG A 190 -2.39 -10.82 -25.89
CA ARG A 190 -2.13 -12.24 -26.09
C ARG A 190 -3.19 -12.91 -26.94
N SER A 191 -2.76 -13.82 -27.80
CA SER A 191 -3.63 -14.59 -28.69
C SER A 191 -4.02 -15.97 -28.14
N ASP A 192 -3.41 -16.41 -27.04
CA ASP A 192 -3.56 -17.76 -26.48
C ASP A 192 -4.54 -17.81 -25.28
N ILE A 193 -5.33 -16.77 -25.08
CA ILE A 193 -6.29 -16.68 -23.97
C ILE A 193 -7.57 -17.46 -24.31
N HIS A 194 -7.97 -18.36 -23.41
CA HIS A 194 -9.30 -18.98 -23.39
C HIS A 194 -10.11 -18.44 -22.21
N ARG A 195 -11.36 -18.05 -22.46
CA ARG A 195 -12.24 -17.38 -21.47
C ARG A 195 -13.41 -18.28 -21.13
N TYR A 196 -13.72 -18.38 -19.84
CA TYR A 196 -14.88 -19.08 -19.30
C TYR A 196 -15.52 -18.19 -18.24
N SER A 197 -16.82 -18.37 -18.03
CA SER A 197 -17.60 -17.55 -17.09
C SER A 197 -18.76 -18.39 -16.57
N ASP A 198 -18.99 -18.32 -15.27
CA ASP A 198 -20.16 -18.85 -14.59
C ASP A 198 -20.55 -17.92 -13.42
N ASP A 199 -21.58 -18.30 -12.67
CA ASP A 199 -22.08 -17.51 -11.54
C ASP A 199 -21.02 -17.31 -10.44
N ASP A 200 -20.04 -18.21 -10.33
CA ASP A 200 -19.01 -18.20 -9.29
C ASP A 200 -17.80 -17.34 -9.67
N GLY A 201 -17.60 -17.00 -10.94
CA GLY A 201 -16.56 -16.08 -11.39
C GLY A 201 -16.22 -16.19 -12.87
N ASP A 202 -15.28 -15.34 -13.30
CA ASP A 202 -14.66 -15.43 -14.62
C ASP A 202 -13.31 -16.13 -14.54
N ILE A 203 -12.99 -16.91 -15.57
CA ILE A 203 -11.77 -17.73 -15.64
C ILE A 203 -11.05 -17.45 -16.96
N LEU A 204 -9.73 -17.27 -16.90
CA LEU A 204 -8.85 -17.29 -18.07
C LEU A 204 -7.87 -18.44 -18.01
N LEU A 205 -7.67 -19.11 -19.15
CA LEU A 205 -6.55 -20.01 -19.36
C LEU A 205 -5.55 -19.36 -20.31
N TYR A 206 -4.26 -19.51 -20.00
CA TYR A 206 -3.16 -18.91 -20.76
C TYR A 206 -1.86 -19.71 -20.58
N ASP A 207 -0.86 -19.48 -21.43
CA ASP A 207 0.45 -20.16 -21.37
C ASP A 207 0.35 -21.70 -21.31
N GLY A 208 -0.71 -22.26 -21.92
CA GLY A 208 -1.03 -23.68 -21.96
C GLY A 208 -1.51 -24.30 -20.64
N VAL A 209 -0.98 -23.88 -19.49
CA VAL A 209 -1.25 -24.46 -18.17
C VAL A 209 -1.62 -23.44 -17.09
N GLN A 210 -1.60 -22.15 -17.36
CA GLN A 210 -2.00 -21.15 -16.37
C GLN A 210 -3.51 -20.98 -16.37
N TRP A 211 -4.07 -20.81 -15.18
CA TRP A 211 -5.48 -20.58 -14.92
C TRP A 211 -5.57 -19.41 -13.96
N VAL A 212 -6.48 -18.47 -14.18
CA VAL A 212 -6.77 -17.38 -13.23
C VAL A 212 -8.27 -17.19 -13.11
N SER A 213 -8.76 -17.14 -11.87
CA SER A 213 -10.13 -16.71 -11.56
C SER A 213 -10.13 -15.27 -11.10
N TRP A 214 -11.10 -14.49 -11.57
CA TRP A 214 -11.23 -13.05 -11.33
C TRP A 214 -12.68 -12.60 -11.61
N LEU A 215 -12.94 -11.29 -11.58
CA LEU A 215 -14.22 -10.70 -11.99
C LEU A 215 -14.04 -9.77 -13.18
N THR A 216 -14.74 -10.05 -14.28
CA THR A 216 -14.92 -9.08 -15.35
C THR A 216 -15.87 -7.96 -14.89
N LYS A 217 -15.76 -6.78 -15.49
CA LYS A 217 -16.64 -5.65 -15.20
C LYS A 217 -18.15 -5.99 -15.28
N PRO A 218 -18.64 -6.73 -16.30
CA PRO A 218 -20.06 -7.12 -16.34
C PRO A 218 -20.48 -8.01 -15.16
N LEU A 219 -19.66 -9.00 -14.77
CA LEU A 219 -19.98 -9.87 -13.63
C LEU A 219 -19.84 -9.14 -12.29
N TYR A 220 -18.88 -8.22 -12.19
CA TYR A 220 -18.76 -7.30 -11.06
C TYR A 220 -20.05 -6.48 -10.90
N ASP A 221 -20.54 -5.86 -11.97
CA ASP A 221 -21.77 -5.04 -11.94
C ASP A 221 -23.00 -5.86 -11.57
N GLU A 222 -23.11 -7.10 -12.08
CA GLU A 222 -24.17 -8.02 -11.68
C GLU A 222 -24.11 -8.34 -10.18
N ARG A 223 -22.90 -8.49 -9.62
CA ARG A 223 -22.72 -8.71 -8.17
C ARG A 223 -23.13 -7.49 -7.36
N VAL A 224 -22.80 -6.28 -7.82
CA VAL A 224 -23.25 -5.04 -7.17
C VAL A 224 -24.77 -4.95 -7.15
N ASP A 225 -25.44 -5.25 -8.27
CA ASP A 225 -26.91 -5.27 -8.35
C ASP A 225 -27.51 -6.33 -7.41
N TRP A 226 -26.93 -7.52 -7.38
CA TRP A 226 -27.34 -8.61 -6.49
C TRP A 226 -27.22 -8.21 -5.01
N ILE A 227 -26.08 -7.66 -4.59
CA ILE A 227 -25.82 -7.21 -3.23
C ILE A 227 -26.77 -6.09 -2.83
N THR A 228 -26.98 -5.12 -3.72
CA THR A 228 -27.91 -4.00 -3.53
C THR A 228 -29.34 -4.51 -3.30
N GLY A 229 -29.77 -5.52 -4.06
CA GLY A 229 -31.08 -6.17 -3.90
C GLY A 229 -31.30 -6.84 -2.54
N LEU A 230 -30.23 -7.16 -1.80
CA LEU A 230 -30.29 -7.79 -0.48
C LEU A 230 -30.32 -6.79 0.69
N ASN A 231 -30.23 -5.49 0.42
CA ASN A 231 -30.17 -4.40 1.42
C ASN A 231 -28.98 -4.52 2.39
N PHE A 232 -27.83 -5.00 1.91
CA PHE A 232 -26.57 -4.88 2.63
C PHE A 232 -26.04 -3.44 2.61
N GLY A 233 -25.04 -3.14 3.45
CA GLY A 233 -24.52 -1.78 3.65
C GLY A 233 -23.75 -1.22 2.46
N GLY A 234 -23.29 -2.06 1.53
CA GLY A 234 -22.56 -1.66 0.33
C GLY A 234 -21.48 -2.66 -0.07
N ILE A 235 -20.52 -2.19 -0.87
CA ILE A 235 -19.35 -2.96 -1.31
C ILE A 235 -18.06 -2.25 -0.91
N SER A 236 -16.96 -3.00 -0.85
CA SER A 236 -15.62 -2.48 -0.67
C SER A 236 -14.68 -3.19 -1.63
N ASP A 237 -13.89 -2.42 -2.37
CA ASP A 237 -12.95 -2.97 -3.33
C ASP A 237 -11.58 -3.25 -2.70
N TRP A 238 -11.01 -4.41 -3.03
CA TRP A 238 -9.62 -4.75 -2.74
C TRP A 238 -8.86 -5.04 -4.05
N ALA A 239 -7.99 -4.16 -4.52
CA ALA A 239 -7.79 -2.79 -4.10
C ALA A 239 -7.74 -1.90 -5.34
N VAL A 240 -8.07 -0.61 -5.16
CA VAL A 240 -8.27 0.34 -6.26
C VAL A 240 -7.06 0.45 -7.20
N ASP A 241 -5.84 0.31 -6.69
CA ASP A 241 -4.59 0.34 -7.46
C ASP A 241 -4.43 -0.84 -8.42
N LEU A 242 -5.25 -1.88 -8.29
CA LEU A 242 -5.19 -3.10 -9.11
C LEU A 242 -6.11 -3.02 -10.34
N ASP A 243 -7.02 -2.04 -10.42
CA ASP A 243 -8.11 -1.98 -11.40
C ASP A 243 -7.97 -0.91 -12.48
N ALA A 244 -6.76 -0.47 -12.77
CA ALA A 244 -6.53 0.39 -13.93
C ALA A 244 -6.94 -0.32 -15.24
N ASP A 245 -7.56 0.42 -16.17
CA ASP A 245 -7.81 -0.04 -17.54
C ASP A 245 -6.50 -0.26 -18.31
N TYR A 246 -6.55 -1.16 -19.30
CA TYR A 246 -5.44 -1.39 -20.21
C TYR A 246 -5.73 -0.77 -21.58
N ASP A 247 -4.77 -0.03 -22.14
CA ASP A 247 -4.80 0.55 -23.50
C ASP A 247 -5.97 1.52 -23.77
N LEU A 248 -6.22 2.44 -22.83
CA LEU A 248 -6.84 3.73 -23.16
C LEU A 248 -5.77 4.56 -23.87
N GLY A 249 -5.74 4.50 -25.19
CA GLY A 249 -4.88 5.36 -26.01
C GLY A 249 -4.98 6.81 -25.53
N ASP A 250 -3.81 7.45 -25.43
CA ASP A 250 -3.57 8.83 -24.93
C ASP A 250 -3.45 9.00 -23.40
N GLY A 251 -2.41 8.39 -22.83
CA GLY A 251 -1.80 8.82 -21.55
C GLY A 251 -2.42 8.23 -20.26
N PRO A 252 -1.67 8.20 -19.14
CA PRO A 252 -2.16 7.74 -17.85
C PRO A 252 -3.16 8.77 -17.28
N GLY A 253 -4.46 8.53 -17.45
CA GLY A 253 -5.46 9.34 -16.76
C GLY A 253 -6.79 9.62 -17.45
N GLU A 254 -7.27 8.80 -18.37
CA GLU A 254 -8.70 8.88 -18.74
C GLU A 254 -9.56 8.17 -17.70
N GLY A 255 -9.70 8.80 -16.53
CA GLY A 255 -10.77 8.55 -15.58
C GLY A 255 -12.04 9.26 -16.03
N ASP A 256 -13.15 8.54 -15.97
CA ASP A 256 -14.52 9.00 -16.15
C ASP A 256 -14.80 10.26 -15.30
N THR A 257 -15.84 11.02 -15.69
CA THR A 257 -16.20 12.36 -15.21
C THR A 257 -15.90 12.69 -13.74
N GLY A 258 -14.75 13.35 -13.46
CA GLY A 258 -14.49 14.28 -12.34
C GLY A 258 -14.67 13.79 -10.88
N SER A 259 -13.72 14.15 -10.01
CA SER A 259 -13.60 13.81 -8.58
C SER A 259 -13.10 12.39 -8.25
N GLY A 260 -11.78 12.24 -8.12
CA GLY A 260 -11.17 11.00 -7.62
C GLY A 260 -9.63 10.97 -7.62
N PRO A 261 -9.01 9.96 -6.99
CA PRO A 261 -7.58 9.73 -7.11
C PRO A 261 -7.22 9.27 -8.53
N VAL A 262 -6.17 9.84 -9.10
CA VAL A 262 -5.61 9.45 -10.40
C VAL A 262 -4.30 8.72 -10.14
N ILE A 263 -4.31 7.40 -10.28
CA ILE A 263 -3.12 6.58 -10.08
C ILE A 263 -2.27 6.62 -11.35
N VAL A 264 -1.05 7.14 -11.24
CA VAL A 264 -0.14 7.28 -12.38
C VAL A 264 0.71 6.02 -12.54
N SER A 265 0.84 5.51 -13.77
CA SER A 265 1.67 4.33 -14.06
C SER A 265 3.17 4.60 -13.83
N PRO A 266 3.97 3.64 -13.31
CA PRO A 266 5.42 3.76 -13.18
C PRO A 266 6.16 4.09 -14.49
N ASP A 267 5.60 3.67 -15.62
CA ASP A 267 6.16 3.91 -16.95
C ASP A 267 6.21 5.41 -17.30
N ILE A 268 5.53 6.28 -16.52
CA ILE A 268 5.62 7.74 -16.64
C ILE A 268 7.06 8.23 -16.59
N TYR A 269 7.92 7.58 -15.79
CA TYR A 269 9.32 7.97 -15.60
C TYR A 269 10.23 7.63 -16.79
N ASP A 270 9.82 6.67 -17.62
CA ASP A 270 10.56 6.24 -18.80
C ASP A 270 10.07 6.93 -20.09
N SER A 271 9.02 7.74 -20.00
CA SER A 271 8.43 8.43 -21.15
C SER A 271 9.21 9.70 -21.54
N GLY A 272 9.43 9.90 -22.84
CA GLY A 272 10.18 11.05 -23.38
C GLY A 272 9.45 12.40 -23.33
N GLY A 273 8.33 12.46 -22.61
CA GLY A 273 7.44 13.62 -22.47
C GLY A 273 6.24 13.21 -21.63
N PRO A 274 6.41 13.03 -20.31
CA PRO A 274 5.36 12.52 -19.45
C PRO A 274 4.20 13.51 -19.38
N VAL A 275 2.99 13.00 -19.61
CA VAL A 275 1.73 13.72 -19.48
C VAL A 275 0.86 12.92 -18.52
N ALA A 276 0.25 13.60 -17.55
CA ALA A 276 -0.82 13.06 -16.73
C ALA A 276 -2.02 14.02 -16.84
N GLN A 277 -3.23 13.48 -16.90
CA GLN A 277 -4.44 14.26 -17.11
C GLN A 277 -5.59 13.77 -16.24
N CYS A 278 -6.51 14.67 -15.93
CA CYS A 278 -7.75 14.38 -15.24
C CYS A 278 -8.76 15.51 -15.52
N TYR A 279 -10.04 15.26 -15.27
CA TYR A 279 -11.01 16.34 -15.09
C TYR A 279 -10.99 16.76 -13.60
N PRO A 280 -10.56 17.99 -13.27
CA PRO A 280 -10.56 18.44 -11.89
C PRO A 280 -12.00 18.51 -11.31
N PRO A 281 -12.15 18.47 -9.97
CA PRO A 281 -11.08 18.25 -8.99
C PRO A 281 -10.57 16.80 -9.02
N CYS A 282 -9.26 16.59 -8.86
CA CYS A 282 -8.68 15.25 -8.79
C CYS A 282 -7.40 15.24 -7.94
N THR A 283 -6.95 14.05 -7.54
CA THR A 283 -5.71 13.90 -6.75
C THR A 283 -4.77 12.91 -7.43
N PHE A 284 -3.68 13.38 -8.01
CA PHE A 284 -2.68 12.50 -8.61
C PHE A 284 -1.86 11.79 -7.53
N ALA A 285 -1.81 10.46 -7.61
CA ALA A 285 -0.93 9.60 -6.83
C ALA A 285 0.14 9.03 -7.76
N PHE A 286 1.36 9.52 -7.62
CA PHE A 286 2.50 9.07 -8.42
C PHE A 286 3.18 7.84 -7.79
N PRO A 287 3.70 6.92 -8.62
CA PRO A 287 4.38 5.73 -8.13
C PRO A 287 5.72 6.11 -7.48
N PRO A 288 6.26 5.29 -6.57
CA PRO A 288 7.53 5.60 -5.91
C PRO A 288 8.66 5.82 -6.92
N TRP A 289 9.39 6.92 -6.76
CA TRP A 289 10.52 7.24 -7.61
C TRP A 289 11.68 6.28 -7.35
N GLN A 290 12.09 5.52 -8.37
CA GLN A 290 13.17 4.56 -8.23
C GLN A 290 14.53 5.26 -8.26
N LEU A 291 15.38 4.94 -7.28
CA LEU A 291 16.74 5.44 -7.18
C LEU A 291 17.69 4.46 -7.89
N PRO A 292 18.68 4.97 -8.66
CA PRO A 292 19.63 4.12 -9.38
C PRO A 292 20.52 3.30 -8.43
N THR A 293 20.66 3.75 -7.18
CA THR A 293 21.43 3.07 -6.14
C THR A 293 20.74 3.20 -4.79
N GLN A 294 20.98 2.23 -3.92
CA GLN A 294 20.56 2.32 -2.52
C GLN A 294 21.13 3.59 -1.88
N THR A 295 20.24 4.42 -1.34
CA THR A 295 20.54 5.74 -0.81
C THR A 295 20.11 5.84 0.63
N THR A 296 20.95 6.45 1.47
CA THR A 296 20.64 6.75 2.86
C THR A 296 20.19 8.20 2.99
N ILE A 297 18.98 8.39 3.50
CA ILE A 297 18.31 9.68 3.68
C ILE A 297 18.24 9.97 5.18
N SER A 298 18.61 11.17 5.58
CA SER A 298 18.55 11.63 6.98
C SER A 298 17.94 13.02 7.04
N ILE A 299 17.14 13.29 8.07
CA ILE A 299 16.64 14.63 8.36
C ILE A 299 17.44 15.30 9.48
N PRO A 300 17.51 16.64 9.52
CA PRO A 300 18.10 17.36 10.63
C PRO A 300 17.44 16.98 11.97
N PRO A 301 18.18 17.02 13.09
CA PRO A 301 17.59 16.82 14.41
C PRO A 301 16.43 17.78 14.67
N VAL A 302 15.35 17.27 15.23
CA VAL A 302 14.16 18.07 15.55
C VAL A 302 14.25 18.53 17.01
N ILE A 303 14.04 19.84 17.23
CA ILE A 303 13.93 20.41 18.57
C ILE A 303 12.45 20.46 18.93
N ILE A 304 12.08 19.73 19.98
CA ILE A 304 10.73 19.82 20.53
C ILE A 304 10.78 20.64 21.81
N ILE A 305 9.94 21.68 21.86
CA ILE A 305 9.66 22.46 23.05
C ILE A 305 8.37 21.93 23.65
N TYR A 306 8.37 21.67 24.95
CA TYR A 306 7.18 21.20 25.65
C TYR A 306 7.07 21.84 27.03
N GLU A 307 5.83 22.07 27.44
CA GLU A 307 5.50 22.59 28.76
C GLU A 307 5.24 21.44 29.73
N GLU A 308 6.00 21.38 30.80
CA GLU A 308 5.78 20.44 31.89
C GLU A 308 4.98 21.11 33.00
N ASN A 309 3.84 20.54 33.36
CA ASN A 309 3.04 20.96 34.52
C ASN A 309 3.16 19.93 35.64
N TRP A 310 3.40 20.37 36.89
CA TRP A 310 3.38 19.51 38.07
C TRP A 310 2.86 20.25 39.29
N GLU A 311 2.37 19.51 40.29
CA GLU A 311 2.03 20.09 41.59
C GLU A 311 3.26 20.14 42.49
N THR A 312 3.50 21.30 43.13
CA THR A 312 4.55 21.47 44.14
C THR A 312 3.94 22.04 45.41
N THR A 313 4.51 21.72 46.56
CA THR A 313 4.08 22.26 47.84
C THR A 313 5.03 23.35 48.31
N ILE A 314 4.48 24.53 48.58
CA ILE A 314 5.21 25.66 49.15
C ILE A 314 4.65 25.98 50.54
N MET A 315 5.52 26.39 51.45
CA MET A 315 5.12 26.84 52.78
C MET A 315 4.86 28.34 52.77
N ILE A 316 3.64 28.74 53.09
CA ILE A 316 3.24 30.15 53.26
C ILE A 316 2.70 30.32 54.67
N ASN A 317 3.34 31.17 55.47
CA ASN A 317 2.94 31.48 56.85
C ASN A 317 2.70 30.23 57.75
N GLY A 318 3.50 29.17 57.57
CA GLY A 318 3.40 27.94 58.36
C GLY A 318 2.29 26.97 57.93
N GLY A 319 1.55 27.29 56.86
CA GLY A 319 0.65 26.36 56.17
C GLY A 319 1.31 25.76 54.93
N ILE A 320 1.09 24.47 54.67
CA ILE A 320 1.48 23.80 53.43
C ILE A 320 0.42 24.10 52.38
N VAL A 321 0.81 24.73 51.27
CA VAL A 321 -0.07 25.03 50.13
C VAL A 321 0.45 24.27 48.92
N THR A 322 -0.42 23.48 48.28
CA THR A 322 -0.12 22.85 46.98
C THR A 322 -0.42 23.84 45.87
N THR A 323 0.56 24.11 45.01
CA THR A 323 0.44 25.02 43.86
C THR A 323 0.91 24.32 42.60
N PRO A 324 0.26 24.53 41.44
CA PRO A 324 0.80 24.08 40.17
C PRO A 324 2.06 24.90 39.83
N ALA A 325 3.07 24.21 39.31
CA ALA A 325 4.29 24.77 38.76
C ALA A 325 4.46 24.26 37.33
N ALA A 326 4.95 25.13 36.46
CA ALA A 326 5.21 24.82 35.06
C ALA A 326 6.68 25.11 34.73
N SER A 327 7.27 24.31 33.83
CA SER A 327 8.56 24.62 33.20
C SER A 327 8.53 24.23 31.74
N VAL A 328 8.96 25.17 30.90
CA VAL A 328 9.19 24.91 29.48
C VAL A 328 10.58 24.32 29.33
N THR A 329 10.67 23.13 28.74
CA THR A 329 11.93 22.43 28.46
C THR A 329 11.97 22.06 26.98
N SER A 330 13.18 21.99 26.41
CA SER A 330 13.39 21.50 25.04
C SER A 330 14.23 20.23 25.03
N THR A 331 13.91 19.31 24.13
CA THR A 331 14.75 18.14 23.84
C THR A 331 15.09 18.08 22.36
N VAL A 332 16.27 17.54 22.04
CA VAL A 332 16.74 17.32 20.66
C VAL A 332 16.53 15.87 20.32
N ILE A 333 15.80 15.61 19.22
CA ILE A 333 15.50 14.27 18.73
C ILE A 333 16.26 14.05 17.44
N THR A 334 17.18 13.08 17.47
CA THR A 334 17.88 12.62 16.28
C THR A 334 17.13 11.45 15.67
N VAL A 335 16.63 11.64 14.45
CA VAL A 335 15.88 10.61 13.73
C VAL A 335 16.83 9.66 13.02
N PRO A 336 16.68 8.32 13.19
CA PRO A 336 17.49 7.36 12.47
C PRO A 336 17.35 7.55 10.95
N PRO A 337 18.44 7.49 10.19
CA PRO A 337 18.36 7.60 8.74
C PRO A 337 17.65 6.39 8.13
N VAL A 338 16.98 6.61 7.00
CA VAL A 338 16.30 5.58 6.20
C VAL A 338 17.18 5.22 5.02
N THR A 339 17.34 3.93 4.75
CA THR A 339 18.08 3.46 3.57
C THR A 339 17.12 2.77 2.60
N THR A 340 16.98 3.31 1.39
CA THR A 340 15.96 2.89 0.42
C THR A 340 16.50 2.91 -1.02
N THR A 341 15.83 2.18 -1.91
CA THR A 341 16.01 2.24 -3.37
C THR A 341 14.84 2.93 -4.07
N ALA A 342 13.83 3.37 -3.32
CA ALA A 342 12.66 4.08 -3.85
C ALA A 342 12.23 5.20 -2.89
N ILE A 343 11.72 6.30 -3.44
CA ILE A 343 11.22 7.44 -2.69
C ILE A 343 9.73 7.60 -3.00
N GLU A 344 8.89 7.49 -1.97
CA GLU A 344 7.47 7.84 -2.04
C GLU A 344 7.30 9.32 -2.37
N LEU A 345 6.19 9.67 -3.02
CA LEU A 345 5.88 11.04 -3.42
C LEU A 345 4.61 11.54 -2.73
N TRP A 346 4.51 12.84 -2.50
CA TRP A 346 3.26 13.45 -2.05
C TRP A 346 2.22 13.42 -3.16
N ASN A 347 0.97 13.20 -2.77
CA ASN A 347 -0.15 13.35 -3.68
C ASN A 347 -0.28 14.81 -4.12
N ILE A 348 -0.62 15.02 -5.40
CA ILE A 348 -0.87 16.35 -5.95
C ILE A 348 -2.38 16.52 -6.09
N VAL A 349 -2.94 17.46 -5.33
CA VAL A 349 -4.35 17.85 -5.47
C VAL A 349 -4.46 18.88 -6.57
N TRP A 350 -5.29 18.61 -7.57
CA TRP A 350 -5.61 19.52 -8.66
C TRP A 350 -7.06 19.95 -8.52
N THR A 351 -7.32 21.25 -8.39
CA THR A 351 -8.67 21.79 -8.25
C THR A 351 -9.07 22.67 -9.43
N ASP A 352 -10.38 22.84 -9.64
CA ASP A 352 -10.93 23.73 -10.69
C ASP A 352 -10.59 25.21 -10.45
N ASP A 353 -10.18 25.56 -9.23
CA ASP A 353 -10.00 26.95 -8.76
C ASP A 353 -8.56 27.46 -8.91
N GLU A 354 -7.61 26.62 -9.33
CA GLU A 354 -6.22 27.04 -9.57
C GLU A 354 -6.08 27.74 -10.92
N GLN A 355 -6.52 28.99 -10.88
CA GLN A 355 -6.04 30.10 -11.69
C GLN A 355 -4.59 30.46 -11.28
N ASP A 356 -3.70 29.47 -11.21
CA ASP A 356 -2.25 29.72 -11.29
C ASP A 356 -1.92 29.91 -12.77
N ASP A 357 -2.29 31.07 -13.30
CA ASP A 357 -1.94 31.53 -14.65
C ASP A 357 -0.42 31.74 -14.84
N ASP A 358 0.41 31.34 -13.87
CA ASP A 358 1.87 31.54 -13.83
C ASP A 358 2.72 30.26 -14.00
N ASP A 359 2.16 29.07 -13.80
CA ASP A 359 2.84 27.80 -14.11
C ASP A 359 2.23 27.22 -15.39
N ASP A 360 3.04 26.92 -16.40
CA ASP A 360 2.64 26.38 -17.72
C ASP A 360 2.04 24.96 -17.65
N GLY A 361 1.37 24.61 -16.54
CA GLY A 361 0.72 23.35 -16.19
C GLY A 361 1.68 22.21 -15.76
N VAL A 362 2.88 22.58 -15.33
CA VAL A 362 3.92 21.64 -14.90
C VAL A 362 3.61 21.11 -13.50
N LEU A 363 3.61 19.78 -13.34
CA LEU A 363 3.42 19.13 -12.03
C LEU A 363 4.76 18.97 -11.29
N TRP A 364 4.87 19.59 -10.10
CA TRP A 364 6.06 19.47 -9.26
C TRP A 364 5.95 18.32 -8.27
N LEU A 365 6.67 17.23 -8.53
CA LEU A 365 6.72 16.09 -7.62
C LEU A 365 7.54 16.43 -6.37
N THR A 366 6.96 16.20 -5.19
CA THR A 366 7.63 16.39 -3.89
C THR A 366 7.81 15.05 -3.21
N SER A 367 9.01 14.75 -2.69
CA SER A 367 9.26 13.51 -1.96
C SER A 367 8.52 13.44 -0.63
N SER A 368 8.08 12.25 -0.24
CA SER A 368 7.32 11.94 0.98
C SER A 368 8.02 10.82 1.77
N VAL A 369 9.25 11.08 2.23
CA VAL A 369 10.05 10.06 2.91
C VAL A 369 9.56 9.88 4.34
N THR A 370 9.07 8.68 4.66
CA THR A 370 8.65 8.32 6.02
C THR A 370 9.83 7.80 6.84
N PHE A 371 9.94 8.26 8.09
CA PHE A 371 11.00 7.86 9.01
C PHE A 371 10.43 7.02 10.17
N PRO A 372 11.19 6.04 10.69
CA PRO A 372 10.73 5.18 11.77
C PRO A 372 10.46 5.98 13.05
N PRO A 373 9.42 5.62 13.81
CA PRO A 373 9.10 6.27 15.07
C PRO A 373 10.18 6.00 16.13
N ILE A 374 10.34 6.94 17.06
CA ILE A 374 11.38 6.92 18.09
C ILE A 374 10.70 6.88 19.46
N THR A 375 11.02 5.86 20.24
CA THR A 375 10.59 5.77 21.63
C THR A 375 11.53 6.60 22.49
N LEU A 376 10.97 7.59 23.17
CA LEU A 376 11.67 8.48 24.08
C LEU A 376 11.25 8.12 25.51
N THR A 377 12.24 7.83 26.36
CA THR A 377 12.02 7.49 27.76
C THR A 377 12.65 8.56 28.64
N ARG A 378 11.88 9.18 29.53
CA ARG A 378 12.36 10.17 30.49
C ARG A 378 12.25 9.66 31.91
N SER A 379 13.38 9.46 32.57
CA SER A 379 13.48 9.02 33.97
C SER A 379 13.86 10.13 34.96
N THR A 380 14.30 11.30 34.49
CA THR A 380 14.77 12.40 35.32
C THR A 380 14.44 13.77 34.72
N THR A 381 13.96 14.69 35.55
CA THR A 381 13.84 16.12 35.21
C THR A 381 14.39 16.95 36.36
N SER A 382 15.26 17.93 36.08
CA SER A 382 15.79 18.89 37.08
C SER A 382 16.35 18.25 38.36
N GLY A 383 17.03 17.10 38.23
CA GLY A 383 17.66 16.39 39.36
C GLY A 383 16.70 15.57 40.24
N ILE A 384 15.41 15.52 39.93
CA ILE A 384 14.42 14.70 40.64
C ILE A 384 14.17 13.42 39.84
N SER A 385 14.42 12.26 40.46
CA SER A 385 14.09 10.95 39.90
C SER A 385 12.58 10.74 39.95
N ARG A 386 11.97 10.44 38.80
CA ARG A 386 10.53 10.22 38.65
C ARG A 386 10.31 8.86 37.96
N PRO A 387 9.14 8.23 38.14
CA PRO A 387 8.75 7.08 37.32
C PRO A 387 8.93 7.43 35.84
N PRO A 388 9.56 6.56 35.05
CA PRO A 388 9.86 6.88 33.67
C PRO A 388 8.58 7.10 32.87
N VAL A 389 8.51 8.22 32.16
CA VAL A 389 7.46 8.47 31.17
C VAL A 389 8.02 8.14 29.81
N THR A 390 7.34 7.26 29.09
CA THR A 390 7.70 6.86 27.74
C THR A 390 6.68 7.43 26.76
N TRP A 391 7.15 8.06 25.69
CA TRP A 391 6.31 8.48 24.58
C TRP A 391 6.98 8.18 23.25
N THR A 392 6.19 8.17 22.18
CA THR A 392 6.68 7.91 20.83
C THR A 392 6.66 9.21 20.03
N TYR A 393 7.77 9.54 19.40
CA TYR A 393 7.87 10.61 18.43
C TYR A 393 7.86 10.04 17.01
N SER A 394 6.90 10.48 16.20
CA SER A 394 6.81 10.15 14.78
C SER A 394 7.02 11.43 13.98
N PRO A 395 8.13 11.58 13.24
CA PRO A 395 8.45 12.81 12.51
C PRO A 395 7.53 13.12 11.31
N GLY A 396 6.60 12.22 10.97
CA GLY A 396 5.78 12.33 9.75
C GLY A 396 6.61 12.11 8.46
N PRO A 397 5.96 12.18 7.29
CA PRO A 397 6.66 12.17 6.01
C PRO A 397 7.43 13.48 5.78
N HIS A 398 8.58 13.42 5.10
CA HIS A 398 9.45 14.56 4.87
C HIS A 398 9.90 14.68 3.40
N PRO A 399 10.05 15.91 2.87
CA PRO A 399 9.65 17.19 3.46
C PRO A 399 8.14 17.28 3.67
N THR A 400 7.72 17.95 4.74
CA THR A 400 6.33 18.35 4.91
C THR A 400 6.02 19.46 3.89
N PRO A 401 5.00 19.30 3.03
CA PRO A 401 4.60 20.33 2.08
C PRO A 401 4.21 21.59 2.84
N ARG A 402 4.67 22.75 2.36
CA ARG A 402 4.19 24.04 2.86
C ARG A 402 3.05 24.52 1.95
N PRO A 403 1.92 24.99 2.50
CA PRO A 403 0.94 25.71 1.70
C PRO A 403 1.55 27.04 1.25
N GLU A 404 1.70 27.18 -0.07
CA GLU A 404 2.08 28.37 -0.83
C GLU A 404 3.49 28.97 -0.59
N ARG A 405 4.17 29.34 -1.69
CA ARG A 405 5.48 30.00 -1.67
C ARG A 405 5.28 31.50 -1.40
N ASP A 406 5.66 31.99 -0.23
CA ASP A 406 5.87 33.42 0.02
C ASP A 406 7.28 33.82 -0.46
N PRO A 407 7.44 34.58 -1.56
CA PRO A 407 8.75 34.96 -2.08
C PRO A 407 9.45 36.05 -1.24
N GLU A 408 8.79 36.62 -0.23
CA GLU A 408 9.33 37.68 0.63
C GLU A 408 9.70 37.23 2.05
N ASP A 409 9.57 35.94 2.40
CA ASP A 409 9.98 35.44 3.74
C ASP A 409 11.51 35.48 3.90
N PRO A 410 12.07 36.29 4.82
CA PRO A 410 13.50 36.35 5.08
C PRO A 410 14.08 35.09 5.74
N ASN A 411 13.24 34.11 6.10
CA ASN A 411 13.65 32.76 6.52
C ASN A 411 13.60 31.73 5.39
N ASP A 412 13.35 32.15 4.14
CA ASP A 412 13.59 31.35 2.95
C ASP A 412 15.10 31.04 2.85
N PRO A 413 15.53 29.77 2.93
CA PRO A 413 16.94 29.39 2.76
C PRO A 413 17.48 29.70 1.35
N GLY A 414 16.65 30.18 0.42
CA GLY A 414 17.03 30.72 -0.88
C GLY A 414 17.46 32.20 -0.90
N ALA A 415 17.16 33.00 0.13
CA ALA A 415 17.26 34.46 0.04
C ALA A 415 18.59 35.10 0.52
N ALA A 416 19.56 34.35 1.06
CA ALA A 416 20.82 34.92 1.53
C ALA A 416 22.09 34.17 1.07
N THR A 417 22.79 34.80 0.12
CA THR A 417 24.25 34.80 -0.14
C THR A 417 25.12 33.56 0.19
N ALA A 418 25.81 33.09 -0.85
CA ALA A 418 26.92 32.16 -0.87
C ALA A 418 27.90 32.21 0.34
N ALA A 419 28.00 31.10 1.08
CA ALA A 419 29.24 30.53 1.63
C ALA A 419 28.97 29.11 2.21
N ALA A 420 29.94 28.22 2.05
CA ALA A 420 29.89 26.75 2.21
C ALA A 420 29.43 26.18 3.58
N SER A 421 28.60 25.12 3.55
CA SER A 421 28.97 23.75 4.00
C SER A 421 27.83 22.73 3.75
N SER A 422 28.13 21.72 2.94
CA SER A 422 27.38 20.48 2.59
C SER A 422 25.94 20.31 3.13
N SER A 423 24.97 20.84 2.40
CA SER A 423 23.63 20.27 2.25
C SER A 423 23.45 19.95 0.77
N SER A 424 23.14 18.69 0.42
CA SER A 424 22.78 18.33 -0.94
C SER A 424 21.33 18.76 -1.21
N ILE A 425 21.12 20.06 -1.31
CA ILE A 425 19.98 20.64 -2.00
C ILE A 425 20.26 20.39 -3.49
N ALA A 426 19.52 19.47 -4.10
CA ALA A 426 19.46 19.39 -5.55
C ALA A 426 18.83 20.70 -6.05
N ARG A 427 19.68 21.64 -6.50
CA ARG A 427 19.23 22.85 -7.18
C ARG A 427 18.88 22.48 -8.61
N PHE A 428 17.60 22.55 -8.95
CA PHE A 428 17.12 22.53 -10.33
C PHE A 428 17.39 23.90 -10.99
N PRO A 429 17.77 23.96 -12.27
CA PRO A 429 18.18 25.20 -12.93
C PRO A 429 17.00 26.18 -13.17
N LYS A 430 17.30 27.49 -13.15
CA LYS A 430 16.39 28.58 -13.52
C LYS A 430 16.54 28.98 -15.00
N TYR A 431 15.39 29.20 -15.66
CA TYR A 431 15.05 30.14 -16.75
C TYR A 431 15.44 29.91 -18.23
N GLY A 432 14.38 29.91 -19.09
CA GLY A 432 14.32 30.22 -20.55
C GLY A 432 14.22 28.98 -21.45
N GLU A 433 13.24 28.74 -22.35
CA GLU A 433 12.23 29.56 -23.05
C GLU A 433 10.94 28.72 -23.38
N SER A 434 9.83 29.43 -23.59
CA SER A 434 8.40 29.08 -23.83
C SER A 434 7.99 27.91 -24.75
N VAL A 435 6.80 27.30 -24.52
CA VAL A 435 5.76 27.03 -25.57
C VAL A 435 4.29 27.02 -25.03
N VAL A 436 3.48 27.79 -25.77
CA VAL A 436 2.03 28.04 -25.92
C VAL A 436 0.98 26.96 -25.52
N ARG A 437 -0.08 27.43 -24.83
CA ARG A 437 -1.40 26.77 -24.60
C ARG A 437 -2.08 26.28 -25.90
N GLY A 438 -2.47 25.01 -25.90
CA GLY A 438 -3.51 24.45 -26.76
C GLY A 438 -4.42 23.54 -25.92
N LEU A 439 -5.72 23.54 -26.18
CA LEU A 439 -6.72 22.72 -25.49
C LEU A 439 -6.27 21.24 -25.38
N GLY A 440 -6.06 20.74 -24.16
CA GLY A 440 -6.05 19.30 -23.87
C GLY A 440 -4.69 18.61 -23.60
N GLY A 441 -3.81 19.18 -22.77
CA GLY A 441 -2.67 18.42 -22.22
C GLY A 441 -1.49 19.29 -21.84
N ILE A 442 -0.73 18.88 -20.81
CA ILE A 442 0.46 19.59 -20.35
C ILE A 442 1.67 18.65 -20.24
N VAL A 443 2.85 19.18 -20.62
CA VAL A 443 4.15 18.52 -20.70
C VAL A 443 4.97 18.79 -19.43
N MET A 444 5.56 17.75 -18.85
CA MET A 444 6.60 17.86 -17.82
C MET A 444 7.97 18.20 -18.45
N ASP A 445 8.72 19.16 -17.91
CA ASP A 445 10.02 19.60 -18.45
C ASP A 445 11.17 18.59 -18.18
N PRO A 446 11.87 18.08 -19.22
CA PRO A 446 13.02 17.20 -19.06
C PRO A 446 14.32 18.01 -18.85
N GLY A 447 14.69 18.23 -17.59
CA GLY A 447 16.02 18.73 -17.22
C GLY A 447 17.15 17.76 -17.58
N ASP A 448 17.69 17.91 -18.80
CA ASP A 448 18.98 17.44 -19.34
C ASP A 448 19.54 16.08 -18.85
N PHE A 449 19.14 15.00 -19.54
CA PHE A 449 19.69 13.65 -19.39
C PHE A 449 21.06 13.45 -20.09
N SER A 450 21.75 14.51 -20.55
CA SER A 450 22.90 14.37 -21.47
C SER A 450 24.30 14.64 -20.90
N SER A 451 24.50 14.80 -19.58
CA SER A 451 25.86 14.98 -19.01
C SER A 451 26.31 13.84 -18.08
N MET A 452 26.65 12.67 -18.64
CA MET A 452 27.54 11.71 -17.98
C MET A 452 28.91 11.68 -18.68
N PRO A 453 30.04 11.48 -17.94
CA PRO A 453 31.36 11.41 -18.54
C PRO A 453 31.44 10.21 -19.48
N GLN A 454 31.76 10.45 -20.75
CA GLN A 454 32.21 9.39 -21.65
C GLN A 454 33.51 8.77 -21.07
N PRO A 455 33.67 7.44 -21.13
CA PRO A 455 34.90 6.79 -20.68
C PRO A 455 36.09 7.28 -21.52
N PRO A 456 37.30 7.41 -20.94
CA PRO A 456 38.47 7.89 -21.66
C PRO A 456 38.82 6.94 -22.83
N PRO A 457 39.37 7.47 -23.93
CA PRO A 457 39.72 6.63 -25.08
C PRO A 457 40.79 5.62 -24.69
N ASN A 458 40.57 4.36 -25.08
CA ASN A 458 41.54 3.28 -24.90
C ASN A 458 42.86 3.65 -25.58
N GLY A 459 43.82 4.06 -24.75
CA GLY A 459 45.23 4.18 -25.11
C GLY A 459 45.77 2.80 -25.44
N THR A 460 46.22 2.70 -26.68
CA THR A 460 47.01 1.61 -27.24
C THR A 460 48.12 1.12 -26.30
N ASP A 461 48.21 -0.19 -26.10
CA ASP A 461 49.52 -0.83 -26.25
C ASP A 461 49.43 -2.15 -27.01
N ARG A 462 50.30 -2.25 -28.01
CA ARG A 462 50.52 -3.41 -28.86
C ARG A 462 51.46 -4.36 -28.12
N ARG A 463 51.18 -5.67 -28.17
CA ARG A 463 52.16 -6.67 -28.66
C ARG A 463 51.54 -8.08 -28.75
N THR A 464 51.54 -8.59 -30.00
CA THR A 464 51.97 -9.93 -30.46
C THR A 464 51.62 -11.17 -29.59
N GLY A 465 50.99 -12.25 -30.06
CA GLY A 465 50.60 -12.75 -31.38
C GLY A 465 50.18 -14.24 -31.26
N THR A 466 49.80 -14.82 -32.40
CA THR A 466 49.64 -16.27 -32.72
C THR A 466 48.44 -17.07 -32.15
N ARG A 467 47.54 -17.50 -33.07
CA ARG A 467 46.79 -18.78 -33.09
C ARG A 467 47.74 -19.92 -33.55
N PRO A 468 47.44 -21.26 -33.47
CA PRO A 468 46.11 -21.92 -33.57
C PRO A 468 45.87 -23.24 -32.76
N GLY A 469 44.64 -23.77 -32.82
CA GLY A 469 44.37 -25.22 -32.89
C GLY A 469 43.85 -25.97 -31.63
N PRO A 470 43.23 -27.16 -31.79
CA PRO A 470 42.03 -27.59 -31.04
C PRO A 470 42.19 -28.87 -30.17
N ALA A 471 41.09 -29.27 -29.51
CA ALA A 471 40.69 -30.63 -29.05
C ALA A 471 40.58 -30.89 -27.52
N ASP A 472 39.36 -31.31 -27.16
CA ASP A 472 38.91 -32.42 -26.30
C ASP A 472 39.22 -32.54 -24.78
N SER A 473 38.09 -32.75 -24.08
CA SER A 473 37.79 -33.75 -23.03
C SER A 473 38.02 -33.43 -21.54
N ASP A 474 36.88 -33.43 -20.84
CA ASP A 474 36.56 -34.00 -19.52
C ASP A 474 37.48 -33.76 -18.30
N HIS A 475 37.00 -32.99 -17.32
CA HIS A 475 36.28 -33.52 -16.14
C HIS A 475 36.19 -32.46 -15.02
N GLY A 476 34.99 -32.35 -14.44
CA GLY A 476 34.78 -32.08 -13.02
C GLY A 476 34.96 -30.63 -12.54
N THR A 477 33.85 -29.97 -12.23
CA THR A 477 33.83 -28.97 -11.14
C THR A 477 32.45 -28.88 -10.51
N GLN A 478 32.40 -29.21 -9.23
CA GLN A 478 31.39 -28.72 -8.30
C GLN A 478 31.38 -27.19 -8.37
N SER A 479 30.22 -26.58 -8.63
CA SER A 479 29.99 -25.16 -8.34
C SER A 479 28.85 -25.03 -7.34
N ARG A 480 29.20 -24.35 -6.25
CA ARG A 480 28.38 -24.07 -5.09
C ARG A 480 27.20 -23.17 -5.44
N PHE A 481 26.09 -23.43 -4.73
CA PHE A 481 24.91 -22.59 -4.58
C PHE A 481 25.23 -21.09 -4.44
N PRO A 482 24.49 -20.21 -5.12
CA PRO A 482 24.05 -18.96 -4.54
C PRO A 482 22.68 -19.18 -3.87
N SER A 483 22.67 -18.95 -2.56
CA SER A 483 21.49 -18.95 -1.71
C SER A 483 20.46 -17.93 -2.21
N PHE A 484 19.26 -18.39 -2.52
CA PHE A 484 18.11 -17.52 -2.77
C PHE A 484 17.62 -16.92 -1.44
N LEU A 485 17.63 -15.60 -1.35
CA LEU A 485 16.95 -14.87 -0.28
C LEU A 485 15.44 -14.98 -0.50
N LEU A 486 14.80 -15.84 0.28
CA LEU A 486 13.35 -15.79 0.53
C LEU A 486 13.00 -14.43 1.15
N ARG A 487 12.36 -13.53 0.40
CA ARG A 487 11.66 -12.39 0.98
C ARG A 487 10.36 -12.92 1.58
N ARG A 488 10.23 -12.71 2.89
CA ARG A 488 9.05 -13.05 3.70
C ARG A 488 7.89 -12.12 3.36
N PRO A 489 6.62 -12.58 3.49
CA PRO A 489 5.48 -11.67 3.53
C PRO A 489 5.64 -10.71 4.72
N GLN A 490 5.26 -9.46 4.48
CA GLN A 490 5.39 -8.37 5.44
C GLN A 490 4.63 -8.70 6.74
N ARG A 491 5.28 -8.40 7.86
CA ARG A 491 4.63 -8.32 9.17
C ARG A 491 4.02 -6.93 9.26
N GLY A 492 2.70 -6.82 9.34
CA GLY A 492 2.05 -5.54 9.49
C GLY A 492 0.62 -5.71 9.98
N TRP A 493 0.26 -4.90 10.96
CA TRP A 493 -1.12 -4.52 11.19
C TRP A 493 -1.47 -3.61 10.02
N ALA A 494 -2.46 -3.94 9.20
CA ALA A 494 -3.02 -2.96 8.29
C ALA A 494 -4.05 -2.14 9.09
N VAL A 495 -3.90 -0.82 9.03
CA VAL A 495 -4.91 0.11 9.53
C VAL A 495 -5.31 0.88 8.29
N GLY A 496 -6.42 0.49 7.68
CA GLY A 496 -7.01 1.27 6.59
C GLY A 496 -7.45 2.62 7.16
N VAL A 497 -7.09 3.71 6.49
CA VAL A 497 -7.62 5.02 6.88
C VAL A 497 -8.21 5.74 5.69
N PHE A 498 -9.44 6.20 5.87
CA PHE A 498 -10.22 6.90 4.87
C PHE A 498 -10.04 8.42 5.04
N HIS A 499 -9.93 9.11 3.90
CA HIS A 499 -9.91 10.57 3.80
C HIS A 499 -11.30 11.14 3.58
#